data_AF-A0A428X535-F1
#
_entry.id   AF-A0A428X535-F1
#
_cell.length_a   1.000
_cell.length_b   1.000
_cell.length_c   1.000
_cell.angle_alpha   90.00
_cell.angle_beta   90.00
_cell.angle_gamma   90.00
#
_symmetry.space_group_name_H-M   'P 1'
#
loop_
_entity.id
_entity.type
_entity.pdbx_description
1 polymer ?
#
loop_
_entity_poly.entity_id
_entity_poly.type
_entity_poly.pdbx_seq_one_letter_code
_entity_poly.pdbx_strand_id
1 'polypeptide(L)'
;MSARGMLGLVGTAVGGLIGWNGDPLPTADPAALRDLFADLGLRVGPAEDDLAAAVRGFQARVGLAPDGVAGPHTVHLLARYAKEARELHRFERDVAA
;
A
#
# COMPACT_ATOMS: atom_id res chain seq x y z
N MET A 1 -6.12 4.76 40.23
CA MET A 1 -4.96 4.94 39.33
C MET A 1 -5.03 3.84 38.27
N SER A 2 -4.77 4.23 37.01
CA SER A 2 -4.67 3.46 35.76
C SER A 2 -4.17 2.02 35.86
N ALA A 3 -4.35 1.10 34.90
CA ALA A 3 -5.16 0.88 33.70
C ALA A 3 -4.44 -0.27 32.97
N ARG A 4 -5.17 -1.13 32.24
CA ARG A 4 -4.68 -2.03 31.15
C ARG A 4 -3.73 -3.17 31.60
N GLY A 5 -3.80 -4.37 31.05
CA GLY A 5 -4.61 -4.95 30.01
C GLY A 5 -4.19 -6.42 29.93
N MET A 6 -5.12 -7.33 30.17
CA MET A 6 -4.91 -8.77 29.98
C MET A 6 -6.21 -9.34 29.46
N LEU A 7 -6.31 -9.42 28.14
CA LEU A 7 -7.20 -10.33 27.45
C LEU A 7 -6.35 -10.99 26.36
N GLY A 8 -5.83 -12.16 26.68
CA GLY A 8 -5.41 -13.12 25.68
C GLY A 8 -6.62 -13.89 25.18
N LEU A 9 -6.60 -14.33 23.92
CA LEU A 9 -6.88 -15.72 23.56
C LEU A 9 -6.55 -16.00 22.08
N VAL A 10 -5.75 -17.04 21.89
CA VAL A 10 -5.79 -18.13 20.87
C VAL A 10 -5.71 -17.80 19.37
N GLY A 11 -4.72 -18.45 18.76
CA GLY A 11 -4.65 -18.75 17.33
C GLY A 11 -3.50 -19.71 17.03
N THR A 12 -3.54 -20.93 17.56
CA THR A 12 -2.70 -22.04 17.08
C THR A 12 -3.11 -22.35 15.64
N ALA A 13 -2.41 -21.76 14.68
CA ALA A 13 -2.62 -22.03 13.27
C ALA A 13 -2.09 -23.43 12.93
N VAL A 14 -2.97 -24.43 13.07
CA VAL A 14 -2.93 -25.63 12.24
C VAL A 14 -3.53 -25.23 10.89
N GLY A 15 -2.71 -25.20 9.85
CA GLY A 15 -3.13 -24.74 8.52
C GLY A 15 -2.28 -25.35 7.41
N GLY A 16 -2.15 -26.69 7.40
CA GLY A 16 -1.86 -27.43 6.19
C GLY A 16 -3.14 -27.57 5.34
N LEU A 17 -2.98 -27.51 4.02
CA LEU A 17 -3.99 -27.53 2.95
C LEU A 17 -4.77 -26.23 2.73
N ILE A 18 -4.16 -25.29 1.99
CA ILE A 18 -4.63 -24.77 0.69
C ILE A 18 -3.68 -23.61 0.31
N GLY A 19 -2.79 -23.85 -0.67
CA GLY A 19 -2.29 -22.84 -1.60
C GLY A 19 -1.66 -21.52 -1.12
N TRP A 20 -1.02 -21.43 0.05
CA TRP A 20 -0.21 -20.24 0.38
C TRP A 20 1.13 -20.28 -0.37
N ASN A 21 1.12 -19.83 -1.63
CA ASN A 21 2.35 -19.53 -2.35
C ASN A 21 2.92 -18.21 -1.82
N GLY A 22 3.75 -18.32 -0.78
CA GLY A 22 5.11 -17.79 -0.80
C GLY A 22 5.41 -16.29 -0.84
N ASP A 23 4.47 -15.37 -1.08
CA ASP A 23 4.80 -13.94 -1.12
C ASP A 23 4.27 -13.20 0.10
N PRO A 24 5.10 -12.40 0.81
CA PRO A 24 4.60 -11.48 1.81
C PRO A 24 3.70 -10.48 1.09
N LEU A 25 2.39 -10.63 1.30
CA LEU A 25 1.41 -9.63 0.88
C LEU A 25 1.92 -8.25 1.35
N PRO A 26 1.80 -7.20 0.53
CA PRO A 26 1.91 -5.86 1.06
C PRO A 26 0.99 -5.79 2.30
N THR A 27 1.50 -5.25 3.40
CA THR A 27 0.70 -5.18 4.64
C THR A 27 -0.58 -4.33 4.46
N ALA A 28 -0.67 -3.59 3.34
CA ALA A 28 -1.88 -2.94 2.85
C ALA A 28 -2.52 -3.69 1.68
N ASP A 29 -3.85 -3.60 1.59
CA ASP A 29 -4.65 -4.19 0.51
C ASP A 29 -4.10 -3.85 -0.90
N PRO A 30 -3.78 -4.87 -1.73
CA PRO A 30 -3.30 -4.67 -3.09
C PRO A 30 -4.22 -3.83 -3.98
N ALA A 31 -5.54 -3.90 -3.80
CA ALA A 31 -6.48 -3.09 -4.59
C ALA A 31 -6.32 -1.59 -4.26
N ALA A 32 -6.34 -1.27 -2.96
CA ALA A 32 -6.11 0.10 -2.50
C ALA A 32 -4.76 0.68 -2.96
N LEU A 33 -3.69 -0.12 -2.98
CA LEU A 33 -2.40 0.34 -3.49
C LEU A 33 -2.44 0.68 -4.99
N ARG A 34 -3.12 -0.13 -5.79
CA ARG A 34 -3.29 0.13 -7.22
C ARG A 34 -4.08 1.42 -7.45
N ASP A 35 -5.11 1.69 -6.66
CA ASP A 35 -5.86 2.95 -6.71
C ASP A 35 -4.98 4.15 -6.38
N LEU A 36 -4.17 4.05 -5.32
CA LEU A 36 -3.23 5.11 -4.95
C LEU A 36 -2.18 5.39 -6.05
N PHE A 37 -1.69 4.34 -6.71
CA PHE A 37 -0.80 4.51 -7.87
C PHE A 37 -1.53 5.13 -9.07
N ALA A 38 -2.79 4.75 -9.30
CA ALA A 38 -3.60 5.33 -10.37
C ALA A 38 -3.83 6.84 -10.17
N ASP A 39 -4.01 7.28 -8.91
CA ASP A 39 -4.10 8.70 -8.56
C ASP A 39 -2.81 9.48 -8.81
N LEU A 40 -1.66 8.80 -8.78
CA LEU A 40 -0.37 9.33 -9.21
C LEU A 40 -0.17 9.25 -10.74
N GLY A 41 -1.17 8.77 -11.48
CA GLY A 41 -1.13 8.61 -12.93
C GLY A 41 -0.42 7.32 -13.39
N LEU A 42 -0.11 6.39 -12.48
CA LEU A 42 0.60 5.15 -12.79
C LEU A 42 -0.35 3.95 -12.74
N ARG A 43 -0.62 3.35 -13.90
CA ARG A 43 -1.43 2.13 -13.98
C ARG A 43 -0.55 0.92 -13.71
N VAL A 44 -0.79 0.27 -12.58
CA VAL A 44 -0.16 -1.00 -12.21
C VAL A 44 -0.98 -2.15 -12.78
N GLY A 45 -0.31 -3.17 -13.34
CA GLY A 45 -0.98 -4.36 -13.83
C GLY A 45 -1.66 -5.18 -12.72
N PRO A 46 -2.48 -6.16 -13.10
CA PRO A 46 -3.19 -7.00 -12.13
C PRO A 46 -2.26 -7.97 -11.41
N ALA A 47 -1.08 -8.29 -11.96
CA ALA A 47 -0.15 -9.22 -11.33
C ALA A 47 0.47 -8.63 -10.06
N GLU A 48 0.71 -9.47 -9.05
CA GLU A 48 1.36 -9.04 -7.81
C GLU A 48 2.80 -8.58 -8.05
N ASP A 49 3.51 -9.17 -9.02
CA ASP A 49 4.85 -8.75 -9.43
C ASP A 49 4.88 -7.32 -9.98
N ASP A 50 3.84 -6.91 -10.72
CA ASP A 50 3.71 -5.54 -11.24
C ASP A 50 3.57 -4.55 -10.07
N LEU A 51 2.77 -4.92 -9.06
CA LEU A 51 2.55 -4.11 -7.87
C LEU A 51 3.83 -4.01 -7.03
N ALA A 52 4.53 -5.12 -6.80
CA ALA A 52 5.79 -5.12 -6.08
C ALA A 52 6.85 -4.28 -6.81
N ALA A 53 6.90 -4.32 -8.15
CA ALA A 53 7.79 -3.48 -8.94
C ALA A 53 7.45 -1.99 -8.83
N ALA A 54 6.16 -1.63 -8.86
CA ALA A 54 5.71 -0.26 -8.65
C ALA A 54 6.06 0.25 -7.24
N VAL A 55 5.87 -0.58 -6.21
CA VAL A 55 6.23 -0.26 -4.82
C VAL A 55 7.74 -0.03 -4.69
N ARG A 56 8.58 -0.91 -5.24
CA ARG A 56 10.05 -0.72 -5.24
C ARG A 56 10.45 0.59 -5.92
N GLY A 57 9.84 0.88 -7.07
CA GLY A 57 10.08 2.11 -7.80
C GLY A 57 9.64 3.37 -7.03
N PHE A 58 8.55 3.29 -6.28
CA PHE A 58 8.11 4.37 -5.42
C PHE A 58 9.08 4.55 -4.24
N GLN A 59 9.37 3.48 -3.51
CA GLN A 59 10.28 3.47 -2.36
C GLN A 59 11.64 4.09 -2.72
N ALA A 60 12.23 3.69 -3.85
CA ALA A 60 13.50 4.25 -4.31
C ALA A 60 13.41 5.78 -4.56
N ARG A 61 12.30 6.27 -5.12
CA ARG A 61 12.11 7.71 -5.40
C ARG A 61 11.92 8.55 -4.14
N VAL A 62 11.30 7.99 -3.11
CA VAL A 62 11.05 8.69 -1.83
C VAL A 62 12.14 8.44 -0.78
N GLY A 63 13.20 7.71 -1.13
CA GLY A 63 14.34 7.44 -0.24
C GLY A 63 14.11 6.35 0.80
N LEU A 64 13.16 5.44 0.57
CA LEU A 64 12.95 4.23 1.37
C LEU A 64 13.76 3.05 0.80
N ALA A 65 13.97 2.01 1.61
CA ALA A 65 14.50 0.74 1.12
C ALA A 65 13.53 0.13 0.08
N PRO A 66 14.00 -0.22 -1.13
CA PRO A 66 13.14 -0.75 -2.20
C PRO A 66 12.89 -2.25 -2.04
N ASP A 67 12.26 -2.64 -0.93
CA ASP A 67 11.93 -4.05 -0.62
C ASP A 67 10.68 -4.57 -1.34
N GLY A 68 9.87 -3.67 -1.91
CA GLY A 68 8.61 -4.01 -2.58
C GLY A 68 7.44 -4.27 -1.64
N VAL A 69 7.64 -4.09 -0.34
CA VAL A 69 6.63 -4.29 0.69
C VAL A 69 6.02 -2.95 1.10
N ALA A 70 4.70 -2.83 0.92
CA ALA A 70 3.98 -1.63 1.33
C ALA A 70 3.70 -1.61 2.85
N GLY A 71 4.75 -1.38 3.64
CA GLY A 71 4.66 -1.14 5.07
C GLY A 71 3.98 0.19 5.44
N PRO A 72 3.72 0.47 6.73
CA PRO A 72 3.02 1.69 7.18
C PRO A 72 3.65 3.00 6.66
N HIS A 73 4.99 3.08 6.63
CA HIS A 73 5.70 4.24 6.11
C HIS A 73 5.50 4.41 4.60
N THR A 74 5.59 3.32 3.84
CA THR A 74 5.35 3.31 2.38
C THR A 74 3.92 3.77 2.08
N VAL A 75 2.93 3.20 2.78
CA VAL A 75 1.50 3.52 2.60
C VAL A 75 1.21 4.97 2.96
N HIS A 76 1.76 5.47 4.08
CA HIS A 76 1.58 6.85 4.50
C HIS A 76 2.05 7.85 3.43
N LEU A 77 3.26 7.66 2.90
CA LEU A 77 3.81 8.52 1.87
C LEU A 77 3.00 8.40 0.58
N LEU A 78 2.69 7.18 0.14
CA LEU A 78 1.94 6.95 -1.10
C LEU A 78 0.55 7.63 -1.04
N ALA A 79 -0.17 7.46 0.06
CA ALA A 79 -1.48 8.08 0.26
C ALA A 79 -1.40 9.62 0.28
N ARG A 80 -0.36 10.17 0.90
CA ARG A 80 -0.11 11.63 0.91
C ARG A 80 0.11 12.16 -0.50
N TYR A 81 1.03 11.59 -1.27
CA TYR A 81 1.30 12.03 -2.63
C TYR A 81 0.09 11.85 -3.55
N ALA A 82 -0.64 10.74 -3.43
CA ALA A 82 -1.87 10.51 -4.19
C ALA A 82 -2.93 11.58 -3.87
N LYS A 83 -3.07 11.99 -2.61
CA LYS A 83 -3.97 13.09 -2.23
C LYS A 83 -3.54 14.41 -2.85
N GLU A 84 -2.26 14.76 -2.74
CA GLU A 84 -1.70 15.98 -3.33
C GLU A 84 -1.91 16.01 -4.86
N ALA A 85 -1.67 14.88 -5.55
CA ALA A 85 -1.93 14.75 -6.98
C ALA A 85 -3.41 14.94 -7.34
N ARG A 86 -4.34 14.30 -6.63
CA ARG A 86 -5.79 14.48 -6.86
C ARG A 86 -6.24 15.92 -6.65
N GLU A 87 -5.70 16.59 -5.65
CA GLU A 87 -6.01 18.00 -5.36
C GLU A 87 -5.54 18.90 -6.50
N LEU A 88 -4.32 18.70 -6.99
CA LEU A 88 -3.81 19.45 -8.14
C LEU A 88 -4.70 19.27 -9.37
N HIS A 89 -5.04 18.02 -9.73
CA HIS A 89 -5.91 17.73 -10.88
C HIS A 89 -7.30 18.36 -10.71
N ARG A 90 -7.83 18.44 -9.49
CA ARG A 90 -9.10 19.12 -9.22
C ARG A 90 -9.00 20.61 -9.54
N PHE A 91 -7.96 21.28 -9.03
CA PHE A 91 -7.76 22.71 -9.29
C PHE A 91 -7.62 23.01 -10.78
N GLU A 92 -6.86 22.20 -11.52
CA GLU A 92 -6.70 22.37 -12.97
C GLU A 92 -8.03 22.25 -13.73
N ARG A 93 -8.90 21.33 -13.30
CA ARG A 93 -10.24 21.16 -13.90
C ARG A 93 -11.16 22.34 -13.61
N ASP A 94 -11.11 22.87 -12.39
CA ASP A 94 -11.96 23.99 -11.98
C ASP A 94 -11.57 25.30 -12.67
N VAL A 95 -10.29 25.49 -13.01
CA VAL A 95 -9.80 26.66 -13.77
C VAL A 95 -10.15 26.58 -15.27
N ALA A 96 -10.32 25.37 -15.80
CA ALA A 96 -10.60 25.14 -17.22
C ALA A 96 -12.10 25.21 -17.59
N ALA A 97 -12.99 25.35 -16.60
CA ALA A 97 -14.45 25.41 -16.75
C ALA A 97 -14.98 26.86 -16.73
#